data_AF-A0A1F3NRZ8-F1
#
_entry.id   AF-A0A1F3NRZ8-F1
#
_cell.length_a   1.000
_cell.length_b   1.000
_cell.length_c   1.000
_cell.angle_alpha   90.00
_cell.angle_beta   90.00
_cell.angle_gamma   90.00
#
_symmetry.space_group_name_H-M   'P 1'
#
loop_
_entity.id
_entity.type
_entity.pdbx_description
1 polymer ?
#
loop_
_entity_poly.entity_id
_entity_poly.type
_entity_poly.pdbx_seq_one_letter_code
_entity_poly.pdbx_strand_id
1 'polypeptide(L)'
;MYFMITLMIFVFALLVVGLPVGLTVQSGTGPGPVTYIVGITTLVIFLAAEAVFLLVADFARAWLVSAEKPAFFKALGFGFSETFSRFGSSFPMMLILMIIQSLFAWLVIIIIRSWIPGTGEGVFLLFLVSQFLIFMKILLKAWRYGSVTCLMEENNITN
;
A
#
# COMPACT_ATOMS: atom_id res chain seq x y z
N MET A 1 10.77 10.96 -2.07
CA MET A 1 9.67 10.64 -1.14
C MET A 1 9.24 9.18 -1.21
N TYR A 2 8.82 8.66 -2.38
CA TYR A 2 8.43 7.25 -2.54
C TYR A 2 9.46 6.25 -2.00
N PHE A 3 10.74 6.41 -2.37
CA PHE A 3 11.81 5.52 -1.90
C PHE A 3 11.88 5.39 -0.37
N MET A 4 11.83 6.52 0.36
CA MET A 4 11.92 6.50 1.83
C MET A 4 10.68 5.89 2.48
N ILE A 5 9.48 6.18 1.98
CA ILE A 5 8.24 5.56 2.50
C ILE A 5 8.25 4.06 2.23
N THR A 6 8.69 3.63 1.04
CA THR A 6 8.82 2.21 0.71
C THR A 6 9.86 1.53 1.61
N LEU A 7 10.99 2.19 1.89
CA LEU A 7 11.98 1.70 2.84
C LEU A 7 11.40 1.56 4.25
N MET A 8 10.64 2.56 4.72
CA MET A 8 9.97 2.51 6.03
C MET A 8 8.98 1.34 6.11
N ILE A 9 8.15 1.15 5.08
CA ILE A 9 7.21 0.03 5.01
C ILE A 9 7.97 -1.31 5.02
N PHE A 10 9.08 -1.41 4.29
CA PHE A 10 9.87 -2.65 4.22
C PHE A 10 10.55 -2.98 5.56
N VAL A 11 11.16 -1.99 6.21
CA VAL A 11 11.73 -2.15 7.55
C VAL A 11 10.64 -2.53 8.54
N PHE A 12 9.48 -1.88 8.46
CA PHE A 12 8.34 -2.18 9.33
C PHE A 12 7.81 -3.60 9.10
N ALA A 13 7.72 -4.07 7.84
CA ALA A 13 7.35 -5.44 7.51
C ALA A 13 8.30 -6.47 8.13
N LEU A 14 9.61 -6.19 8.07
CA LEU A 14 10.63 -7.04 8.66
C LEU A 14 10.49 -7.10 10.19
N LEU A 15 10.24 -5.96 10.83
CA LEU A 15 10.11 -5.89 12.29
C LEU A 15 8.82 -6.52 12.79
N VAL A 16 7.70 -6.31 12.11
CA VAL A 16 6.37 -6.75 12.58
C VAL A 16 6.08 -8.18 12.18
N VAL A 17 6.46 -8.60 10.97
CA VAL A 17 6.18 -9.95 10.45
C VAL A 17 7.44 -10.80 10.50
N GLY A 18 8.53 -10.31 9.93
CA GLY A 18 9.77 -11.07 9.78
C GLY A 18 10.35 -11.55 11.11
N LEU A 19 10.48 -10.66 12.10
CA LEU A 19 11.04 -11.01 13.40
C LEU A 19 10.16 -11.99 14.18
N PRO A 20 8.88 -11.75 14.46
CA PRO A 20 8.09 -12.69 15.25
C PRO A 20 7.96 -14.06 14.58
N VAL A 21 7.72 -14.10 13.26
CA VAL A 21 7.65 -15.37 12.52
C VAL A 21 9.01 -16.08 12.54
N GLY A 22 10.10 -15.34 12.28
CA GLY A 22 11.45 -15.90 12.30
C GLY A 22 11.83 -16.50 13.66
N LEU A 23 11.45 -15.84 14.76
CA LEU A 23 11.68 -16.34 16.12
C LEU A 23 10.87 -17.62 16.39
N THR A 24 9.61 -17.69 15.97
CA THR A 24 8.79 -18.90 16.15
C THR A 24 9.34 -20.08 15.36
N VAL A 25 9.83 -19.86 14.13
CA VAL A 25 10.45 -20.90 13.30
C VAL A 25 11.75 -21.41 13.93
N GLN A 26 12.58 -20.52 14.48
CA GLN A 26 13.86 -20.91 15.11
C GLN A 26 13.71 -21.57 16.48
N SER A 27 12.56 -21.42 17.15
CA SER A 27 12.31 -21.97 18.49
C SER A 27 12.24 -23.51 18.56
N GLY A 28 12.48 -24.22 17.45
CA GLY A 28 12.53 -25.68 17.41
C GLY A 28 11.17 -26.37 17.43
N THR A 29 10.07 -25.62 17.42
CA THR A 29 8.68 -26.14 17.43
C THR A 29 8.12 -26.50 16.06
N GLY A 30 8.92 -26.37 14.97
CA GLY A 30 8.47 -26.62 13.60
C GLY A 30 7.33 -25.67 13.16
N PRO A 31 6.77 -25.83 11.95
CA PRO A 31 5.55 -25.12 11.55
C PRO A 31 4.35 -25.71 12.32
N GLY A 32 4.25 -25.38 13.61
CA GLY A 32 3.12 -25.72 14.46
C GLY A 32 2.00 -24.69 14.39
N PRO A 33 0.86 -24.95 15.06
CA PRO A 33 -0.28 -24.02 15.14
C PRO A 33 0.12 -22.63 15.63
N VAL A 34 1.13 -22.54 16.51
CA VAL A 34 1.64 -21.27 17.07
C VAL A 34 2.26 -20.38 15.98
N THR A 35 3.15 -20.93 15.14
CA THR A 35 3.77 -20.19 14.02
C THR A 35 2.73 -19.66 13.05
N TYR A 36 1.68 -20.44 12.78
CA TYR A 36 0.57 -20.01 11.92
C TYR A 36 -0.24 -18.87 12.54
N ILE A 37 -0.62 -18.98 13.82
CA ILE A 37 -1.35 -17.93 14.55
C ILE A 37 -0.53 -16.63 14.60
N VAL A 38 0.77 -16.72 14.93
CA VAL A 38 1.66 -15.56 14.97
C VAL A 38 1.80 -14.95 13.57
N GLY A 39 1.94 -15.77 12.53
CA GLY A 39 2.00 -15.31 11.14
C GLY A 39 0.76 -14.54 10.72
N ILE A 40 -0.43 -15.07 10.96
CA ILE A 40 -1.68 -14.36 10.64
C ILE A 40 -1.82 -13.08 11.45
N THR A 41 -1.60 -13.15 12.76
CA THR A 41 -1.79 -12.00 13.65
C THR A 41 -0.87 -10.84 13.25
N THR A 42 0.40 -11.14 13.00
CA THR A 42 1.37 -10.13 12.57
C THR A 42 1.08 -9.59 11.17
N LEU A 43 0.59 -10.43 10.26
CA LEU A 43 0.16 -10.00 8.92
C LEU A 43 -1.02 -9.02 9.00
N VAL A 44 -2.03 -9.30 9.81
CA VAL A 44 -3.20 -8.41 9.98
C VAL A 44 -2.76 -7.06 10.55
N ILE A 45 -1.91 -7.06 11.58
CA ILE A 45 -1.34 -5.84 12.16
C ILE A 45 -0.54 -5.06 11.11
N PHE A 46 0.28 -5.76 10.32
CA PHE A 46 1.07 -5.15 9.27
C PHE A 46 0.19 -4.49 8.20
N LEU A 47 -0.86 -5.17 7.71
CA LEU A 47 -1.77 -4.61 6.71
C LEU A 47 -2.51 -3.37 7.21
N ALA A 48 -2.95 -3.38 8.48
CA ALA A 48 -3.58 -2.22 9.10
C ALA A 48 -2.61 -1.03 9.20
N ALA A 49 -1.38 -1.29 9.63
CA ALA A 49 -0.35 -0.25 9.71
C ALA A 49 0.10 0.24 8.33
N GLU A 50 0.14 -0.63 7.31
CA GLU A 50 0.42 -0.26 5.93
C GLU A 50 -0.59 0.77 5.43
N ALA A 51 -1.88 0.60 5.72
CA ALA A 51 -2.91 1.59 5.39
C ALA A 51 -2.57 2.97 5.98
N VAL A 52 -2.12 3.02 7.23
CA VAL A 52 -1.68 4.26 7.89
C VAL A 52 -0.46 4.86 7.19
N PHE A 53 0.57 4.06 6.91
CA PHE A 53 1.77 4.56 6.22
C PHE A 53 1.46 5.10 4.83
N LEU A 54 0.53 4.46 4.11
CA LEU A 54 0.11 4.92 2.79
C LEU A 54 -0.68 6.23 2.86
N LEU A 55 -1.56 6.40 3.86
CA LEU A 55 -2.24 7.68 4.11
C LEU A 55 -1.24 8.79 4.44
N VAL A 56 -0.34 8.55 5.39
CA VAL A 56 0.72 9.51 5.76
C VAL A 56 1.51 9.90 4.53
N ALA A 57 1.87 8.93 3.70
CA ALA A 57 2.62 9.16 2.47
C ALA A 57 1.86 9.98 1.42
N ASP A 58 0.55 9.76 1.29
CA ASP A 58 -0.28 10.46 0.31
C ASP A 58 -0.59 11.89 0.78
N PHE A 59 -0.93 12.12 2.06
CA PHE A 59 -1.08 13.46 2.64
C PHE A 59 0.22 14.25 2.62
N ALA A 60 1.34 13.63 3.01
CA ALA A 60 2.63 14.29 2.99
C ALA A 60 3.04 14.66 1.54
N ARG A 61 2.67 13.87 0.53
CA ARG A 61 2.84 14.23 -0.88
C ARG A 61 1.94 15.39 -1.29
N ALA A 62 0.66 15.39 -0.90
CA ALA A 62 -0.25 16.49 -1.17
C ALA A 62 0.28 17.82 -0.62
N TRP A 63 0.77 17.83 0.62
CA TRP A 63 1.40 19.00 1.22
C TRP A 63 2.68 19.44 0.52
N LEU A 64 3.52 18.49 0.09
CA LEU A 64 4.78 18.81 -0.58
C LEU A 64 4.57 19.49 -1.94
N VAL A 65 3.45 19.22 -2.62
CA VAL A 65 3.08 19.86 -3.89
C VAL A 65 2.52 21.26 -3.67
N SER A 66 1.86 21.53 -2.55
CA SER A 66 1.27 22.84 -2.25
C SER A 66 2.21 23.79 -1.48
N ALA A 67 3.31 23.30 -0.91
CA ALA A 67 4.22 24.10 -0.10
C ALA A 67 5.21 24.94 -0.93
N GLU A 68 5.33 26.24 -0.61
CA GLU A 68 6.34 27.13 -1.22
C GLU A 68 7.79 26.71 -0.91
N LYS A 69 8.02 26.14 0.27
CA LYS A 69 9.32 25.62 0.72
C LYS A 69 9.19 24.15 1.09
N PRO A 70 9.36 23.23 0.12
CA PRO A 70 9.18 21.81 0.35
C PRO A 70 10.29 21.29 1.27
N ALA A 71 9.89 20.79 2.44
CA ALA A 71 10.79 20.16 3.40
C ALA A 71 10.27 18.77 3.75
N PHE A 72 11.10 17.74 3.58
CA PHE A 72 10.70 16.34 3.69
C PHE A 72 10.16 15.97 5.08
N PHE A 73 10.89 16.27 6.15
CA PHE A 73 10.45 15.95 7.52
C PHE A 73 9.21 16.73 7.93
N LYS A 74 9.06 17.97 7.44
CA LYS A 74 7.86 18.78 7.66
C LYS A 74 6.65 18.17 6.95
N ALA A 75 6.84 17.69 5.72
CA ALA A 75 5.80 16.98 4.97
C ALA A 75 5.39 15.68 5.68
N LEU A 76 6.34 14.88 6.16
CA LEU A 76 6.04 13.68 6.94
C LEU A 76 5.28 14.00 8.22
N GLY A 77 5.72 15.00 8.98
CA GLY A 77 5.02 15.45 10.19
C GLY A 77 3.59 15.88 9.89
N PHE A 78 3.38 16.61 8.80
CA PHE A 78 2.05 16.96 8.30
C PHE A 78 1.23 15.71 7.98
N GLY A 79 1.78 14.76 7.23
CA GLY A 79 1.09 13.52 6.88
C GLY A 79 0.66 12.71 8.10
N PHE A 80 1.50 12.60 9.13
CA PHE A 80 1.15 11.95 10.39
C PHE A 80 0.06 12.72 11.14
N SER A 81 0.22 14.04 11.27
CA SER A 81 -0.78 14.90 11.92
C SER A 81 -2.15 14.75 11.28
N GLU A 82 -2.23 14.83 9.95
CA GLU A 82 -3.50 14.77 9.21
C GLU A 82 -4.12 13.36 9.25
N THR A 83 -3.29 12.31 9.16
CA THR A 83 -3.77 10.93 9.24
C THR A 83 -4.39 10.62 10.61
N PHE A 84 -3.79 11.10 11.70
CA PHE A 84 -4.29 10.83 13.05
C PHE A 84 -5.40 11.78 13.49
N SER A 85 -5.40 13.05 13.04
CA SER A 85 -6.48 13.99 13.34
C SER A 85 -7.81 13.56 12.71
N ARG A 86 -7.75 12.90 11.54
CA ARG A 86 -8.91 12.47 10.75
C ARG A 86 -8.94 10.96 10.51
N PHE A 87 -8.43 10.18 11.46
CA PHE A 87 -8.33 8.72 11.35
C PHE A 87 -9.70 8.07 11.05
N GLY A 88 -10.77 8.57 11.68
CA GLY A 88 -12.12 8.01 11.53
C GLY A 88 -12.69 8.06 10.11
N SER A 89 -12.38 9.09 9.31
CA SER A 89 -12.85 9.21 7.92
C SER A 89 -11.83 8.71 6.91
N SER A 90 -10.55 8.98 7.14
CA SER A 90 -9.47 8.65 6.20
C SER A 90 -9.14 7.16 6.18
N PHE A 91 -9.21 6.49 7.33
CA PHE A 91 -8.84 5.08 7.45
C PHE A 91 -9.80 4.13 6.71
N PRO A 92 -11.14 4.22 6.86
CA PRO A 92 -12.06 3.38 6.10
C PRO A 92 -11.94 3.57 4.58
N MET A 93 -11.77 4.81 4.11
CA MET A 93 -11.55 5.10 2.69
C MET A 93 -10.30 4.38 2.19
N MET A 94 -9.20 4.50 2.93
CA MET A 94 -7.95 3.84 2.57
C MET A 94 -8.07 2.31 2.54
N LEU A 95 -8.77 1.72 3.50
CA LEU A 95 -9.03 0.28 3.52
C LEU A 95 -9.79 -0.19 2.27
N ILE A 96 -10.84 0.52 1.87
CA ILE A 96 -11.59 0.20 0.63
C ILE A 96 -10.65 0.25 -0.58
N LEU A 97 -9.84 1.31 -0.69
CA LEU A 97 -8.88 1.45 -1.78
C LEU A 97 -7.82 0.35 -1.78
N MET A 98 -7.34 -0.07 -0.61
CA MET A 98 -6.41 -1.20 -0.50
C MET A 98 -7.04 -2.53 -0.91
N ILE A 99 -8.31 -2.77 -0.55
CA ILE A 99 -9.04 -3.97 -0.98
C ILE A 99 -9.15 -3.99 -2.51
N ILE A 100 -9.56 -2.88 -3.13
CA ILE A 100 -9.66 -2.76 -4.59
C ILE A 100 -8.30 -2.99 -5.26
N GLN A 101 -7.24 -2.37 -4.74
CA GLN A 101 -5.88 -2.56 -5.27
C GLN A 101 -5.39 -4.00 -5.12
N SER A 102 -5.72 -4.67 -4.03
CA SER A 102 -5.36 -6.07 -3.77
C SER A 102 -6.12 -7.02 -4.69
N LEU A 103 -7.43 -6.79 -4.90
CA LEU A 103 -8.23 -7.55 -5.85
C LEU A 103 -7.72 -7.38 -7.28
N PHE A 104 -7.34 -6.17 -7.67
CA PHE A 104 -6.73 -5.92 -8.96
C PHE A 104 -5.39 -6.66 -9.12
N ALA A 105 -4.51 -6.59 -8.12
CA ALA A 105 -3.24 -7.31 -8.13
C ALA A 105 -3.45 -8.83 -8.24
N TRP A 106 -4.43 -9.37 -7.52
CA TRP A 106 -4.82 -10.78 -7.61
C TRP A 106 -5.30 -11.17 -9.00
N LEU A 107 -6.17 -10.35 -9.62
CA LEU A 107 -6.65 -10.55 -10.98
C LEU A 107 -5.51 -10.52 -12.02
N VAL A 108 -4.55 -9.60 -11.86
CA VAL A 108 -3.35 -9.56 -12.70
C VAL A 108 -2.57 -10.87 -12.62
N ILE A 109 -2.36 -11.42 -11.42
CA ILE A 109 -1.66 -12.69 -11.23
C ILE A 109 -2.39 -13.83 -11.95
N ILE A 110 -3.72 -13.91 -11.83
CA ILE A 110 -4.54 -14.94 -12.47
C ILE A 110 -4.42 -14.87 -14.00
N ILE A 111 -4.57 -13.67 -14.58
CA ILE A 111 -4.52 -13.47 -16.03
C ILE A 111 -3.15 -13.89 -16.57
N ILE A 112 -2.07 -13.41 -15.94
CA ILE A 112 -0.69 -13.71 -16.38
C ILE A 112 -0.40 -15.21 -16.25
N ARG A 113 -0.80 -15.86 -15.14
CA ARG A 113 -0.57 -17.30 -14.95
C ARG A 113 -1.28 -18.17 -15.98
N SER A 114 -2.45 -17.73 -16.44
CA SER A 114 -3.27 -18.51 -17.36
C SER A 114 -2.76 -18.45 -18.80
N TRP A 115 -1.88 -17.51 -19.13
CA TRP A 115 -1.41 -17.27 -20.49
C TRP A 115 0.01 -17.79 -20.69
N ILE A 116 0.13 -18.98 -21.29
CA ILE A 116 1.40 -19.56 -21.76
C ILE A 116 1.38 -19.51 -23.29
N PRO A 117 1.94 -18.47 -23.93
CA PRO A 117 1.83 -18.31 -25.38
C PRO A 117 2.72 -19.33 -26.10
N GLY A 118 2.10 -20.18 -26.92
CA GLY A 118 2.79 -21.16 -27.78
C GLY A 118 3.20 -20.61 -29.16
N THR A 119 2.79 -19.39 -29.50
CA THR A 119 3.03 -18.75 -30.81
C THR A 119 3.49 -17.30 -30.63
N GLY A 120 4.14 -16.73 -31.65
CA GLY A 120 4.59 -15.33 -31.65
C GLY A 120 3.45 -14.32 -31.52
N GLU A 121 2.30 -14.60 -32.13
CA GLU A 121 1.09 -13.79 -31.98
C GLU A 121 0.57 -13.77 -30.53
N GLY A 122 0.64 -14.91 -29.84
CA GLY A 122 0.27 -15.01 -28.43
C GLY A 122 1.16 -14.16 -27.52
N VAL A 123 2.45 -14.07 -27.82
CA VAL A 123 3.39 -13.20 -27.10
C VAL A 123 3.05 -11.72 -27.30
N PHE A 124 2.71 -11.32 -28.53
CA PHE A 124 2.29 -9.95 -28.83
C PHE A 124 0.97 -9.58 -28.10
N LEU A 125 0.00 -10.49 -28.06
CA LEU A 125 -1.24 -10.29 -27.32
C LEU A 125 -0.99 -10.16 -25.82
N LEU A 126 -0.13 -11.01 -25.25
CA LEU A 126 0.27 -10.93 -23.83
C LEU A 126 0.93 -9.58 -23.51
N PHE A 127 1.75 -9.07 -24.43
CA PHE A 127 2.36 -7.74 -24.29
C PHE A 127 1.27 -6.65 -24.22
N LEU A 128 0.29 -6.64 -25.12
CA LEU A 128 -0.81 -5.66 -25.11
C LEU A 128 -1.63 -5.71 -23.83
N VAL A 129 -2.01 -6.92 -23.39
CA VAL A 129 -2.74 -7.12 -22.12
C VAL A 129 -1.90 -6.61 -20.95
N SER A 130 -0.60 -6.89 -20.93
CA SER A 130 0.31 -6.39 -19.88
C SER A 130 0.37 -4.87 -19.85
N GLN A 131 0.42 -4.20 -21.01
CA GLN A 131 0.39 -2.73 -21.08
C GLN A 131 -0.94 -2.19 -20.50
N PHE A 132 -2.07 -2.78 -20.89
CA PHE A 132 -3.37 -2.40 -20.36
C PHE A 132 -3.45 -2.55 -18.83
N LEU A 133 -2.98 -3.67 -18.29
CA LEU A 133 -2.93 -3.89 -16.84
C LEU A 133 -2.02 -2.88 -16.12
N ILE A 134 -0.91 -2.48 -16.74
CA ILE A 134 -0.05 -1.41 -16.20
C ILE A 134 -0.79 -0.07 -16.18
N PHE A 135 -1.52 0.29 -17.23
CA PHE A 135 -2.33 1.51 -17.25
C PHE A 135 -3.40 1.50 -16.14
N MET A 136 -4.11 0.39 -15.98
CA MET A 136 -5.10 0.24 -14.91
C MET A 136 -4.46 0.38 -13.51
N LYS A 137 -3.26 -0.17 -13.31
CA LYS A 137 -2.50 0.00 -12.06
C LYS A 137 -2.17 1.48 -11.79
N ILE A 138 -1.80 2.23 -12.81
CA ILE A 138 -1.51 3.67 -12.67
C ILE A 138 -2.79 4.43 -12.32
N LEU A 139 -3.91 4.11 -12.98
CA LEU A 139 -5.21 4.73 -12.70
C LEU A 139 -5.65 4.49 -11.25
N LEU A 140 -5.50 3.28 -10.72
CA LEU A 140 -5.82 2.98 -9.32
C LEU A 140 -4.93 3.74 -8.32
N LYS A 141 -3.65 3.98 -8.66
CA LYS A 141 -2.76 4.81 -7.84
C LYS A 141 -3.18 6.28 -7.88
N ALA A 142 -3.53 6.79 -9.06
CA ALA A 142 -4.00 8.15 -9.25
C ALA A 142 -5.32 8.37 -8.51
N TRP A 143 -6.25 7.41 -8.58
CA TRP A 143 -7.51 7.47 -7.86
C TRP A 143 -7.30 7.55 -6.35
N ARG A 144 -6.43 6.69 -5.80
CA ARG A 144 -6.11 6.74 -4.36
C ARG A 144 -5.58 8.09 -3.94
N TYR A 145 -4.61 8.63 -4.69
CA TYR A 145 -4.04 9.94 -4.41
C TYR A 145 -5.10 11.05 -4.51
N GLY A 146 -5.92 11.03 -5.56
CA GLY A 146 -7.01 11.99 -5.77
C GLY A 146 -8.05 11.97 -4.65
N SER A 147 -8.42 10.79 -4.13
CA SER A 147 -9.34 10.67 -3.00
C SER A 147 -8.77 11.29 -1.72
N VAL A 148 -7.46 11.11 -1.47
CA VAL A 148 -6.78 11.73 -0.32
C VAL A 148 -6.71 13.25 -0.47
N THR A 149 -6.42 13.76 -1.67
CA THR A 149 -6.41 15.21 -1.92
C THR A 149 -7.81 15.82 -1.80
N CYS A 150 -8.84 15.14 -2.31
CA CYS A 150 -10.23 15.56 -2.16
C CYS A 150 -10.63 15.66 -0.68
N LEU A 151 -10.29 14.65 0.14
CA LEU A 151 -10.50 14.71 1.58
C LEU A 151 -9.73 15.87 2.23
N MET A 152 -8.49 16.12 1.82
CA MET A 152 -7.70 17.25 2.33
C MET A 152 -8.34 18.60 1.99
N GLU A 153 -8.89 18.76 0.78
CA GLU A 153 -9.57 19.99 0.35
C GLU A 153 -10.90 20.19 1.08
N GLU A 154 -11.75 19.16 1.16
CA GLU A 154 -13.01 19.21 1.90
C GLU A 154 -12.78 19.60 3.36
N ASN A 155 -11.74 19.04 3.98
CA ASN A 155 -11.38 19.36 5.36
C ASN A 155 -10.89 20.79 5.54
N ASN A 156 -10.15 21.35 4.58
CA ASN A 156 -9.70 22.75 4.62
C ASN A 156 -10.86 23.74 4.45
N ILE A 157 -11.97 23.34 3.85
CA ILE A 157 -13.18 24.18 3.69
C ILE A 157 -14.03 24.18 4.98
N THR A 158 -13.99 23.10 5.76
CA THR A 158 -14.78 22.94 7.00
C THR A 158 -14.15 23.50 8.28
N ASN A 159 -12.90 23.98 8.23
CA ASN A 159 -12.19 24.65 9.32
C ASN A 159 -12.13 26.16 9.07
#